data_AF-A0A0G9L8D9-F1
#
_entry.id   AF-A0A0G9L8D9-F1
#
_cell.length_a   1.000
_cell.length_b   1.000
_cell.length_c   1.000
_cell.angle_alpha   90.00
_cell.angle_beta   90.00
_cell.angle_gamma   90.00
#
_symmetry.space_group_name_H-M   'P 1'
#
loop_
_entity.id
_entity.type
_entity.pdbx_description
1 polymer ?
#
loop_
_entity_poly.entity_id
_entity_poly.type
_entity_poly.pdbx_seq_one_letter_code
_entity_poly.pdbx_strand_id
1 'polypeptide(L)'
;MDMMLEQFKTIFDRPEKVKKLRETILDLAVRGKLVPQDSNDEPASILLERIKEEKERLIKEKKIKKEKSLAEISEEEKPFQLPNGWEWVRLKAIGYNLGQKKPDTMFTYIDVASINKEKGELGEELTILNPEDAPSRARKLVSEGTVIYSTVRPYLLNIAIVNKKFKYEPIVSTAFAVIHPCNGVSNKFILYYLRSISFIRYVESQMVGMAYPAINDEKLFGGVFPLPPTEEQERIVEKVDSLMAFCDKLEKALEKKVHYGWLSAKSVFNAVGNISDTEELEENLKFILLNFKDLSLGDNSVKELKNCILQLAVQGKLVPQNPNDEPAQVLLEKIREEKERLIKEKKIKKEKPLGEISEEEKPWILPSGWMWIRLGEVTQFISGYAFKSNTYIEKSDNQVIRLGNVKNEGLILDQKDIYIPDTIADECKNYMITNNDILVTMTGTRNKRDYFFTYKVCENDLTEQKLFLNQRVGLIRNYIVQQSEFLNISLKSNYILNRIFESETGTANQGNIGVKAINELVIPMPPLEEQKRIVKKVDSLIKLCNELEKKIEKQKDYSNRLMESILKSSF
;
A
#
# COMPACT_ATOMS: atom_id res chain seq x y z
N MET A 1 21.30 -23.82 1.41
CA MET A 1 21.86 -22.45 1.53
C MET A 1 22.50 -22.01 0.22
N ASP A 2 23.23 -22.86 -0.49
CA ASP A 2 23.86 -22.53 -1.78
C ASP A 2 22.88 -22.13 -2.88
N MET A 3 21.75 -22.84 -3.02
CA MET A 3 20.69 -22.45 -3.97
C MET A 3 20.04 -21.09 -3.63
N MET A 4 19.97 -20.72 -2.34
CA MET A 4 19.50 -19.40 -1.91
C MET A 4 20.51 -18.32 -2.27
N LEU A 5 21.81 -18.61 -2.17
CA LEU A 5 22.90 -17.70 -2.56
C LEU A 5 22.96 -17.50 -4.08
N GLU A 6 22.79 -18.57 -4.86
CA GLU A 6 22.75 -18.51 -6.32
C GLU A 6 21.55 -17.69 -6.84
N GLN A 7 20.38 -17.86 -6.21
CA GLN A 7 19.16 -17.16 -6.58
C GLN A 7 18.92 -15.87 -5.77
N PHE A 8 19.89 -15.45 -4.95
CA PHE A 8 19.69 -14.40 -3.94
C PHE A 8 19.20 -13.08 -4.55
N LYS A 9 19.81 -12.65 -5.66
CA LYS A 9 19.42 -11.43 -6.38
C LYS A 9 18.03 -11.52 -7.02
N THR A 10 17.61 -12.74 -7.37
CA THR A 10 16.30 -13.02 -7.98
C THR A 10 15.21 -13.04 -6.91
N ILE A 11 15.50 -13.62 -5.74
CA ILE A 11 14.58 -13.73 -4.60
C ILE A 11 14.41 -12.38 -3.91
N PHE A 12 15.50 -11.78 -3.46
CA PHE A 12 15.50 -10.52 -2.71
C PHE A 12 15.72 -9.35 -3.66
N ASP A 13 14.70 -9.09 -4.48
CA ASP A 13 14.66 -7.94 -5.38
C ASP A 13 14.03 -6.70 -4.73
N ARG A 14 13.39 -6.86 -3.55
CA ARG A 14 12.67 -5.79 -2.86
C ARG A 14 12.63 -5.91 -1.32
N PRO A 15 12.48 -4.77 -0.59
CA PRO A 15 12.49 -4.75 0.88
C PRO A 15 11.41 -5.63 1.52
N GLU A 16 10.19 -5.66 0.99
CA GLU A 16 9.07 -6.38 1.60
C GLU A 16 9.30 -7.88 1.75
N LYS A 17 10.18 -8.46 0.93
CA LYS A 17 10.54 -9.88 1.00
C LYS A 17 11.42 -10.20 2.21
N VAL A 18 12.18 -9.23 2.72
CA VAL A 18 13.01 -9.44 3.91
C VAL A 18 12.16 -9.83 5.12
N LYS A 19 10.93 -9.31 5.23
CA LYS A 19 9.98 -9.71 6.27
C LYS A 19 9.76 -11.22 6.31
N LYS A 20 9.55 -11.84 5.15
CA LYS A 20 9.29 -13.29 5.09
C LYS A 20 10.51 -14.11 5.50
N LEU A 21 11.70 -13.64 5.16
CA LEU A 21 12.95 -14.25 5.62
C LEU A 21 13.07 -14.19 7.16
N ARG A 22 12.75 -13.05 7.79
CA ARG A 22 12.75 -12.90 9.25
C ARG A 22 11.80 -13.90 9.93
N GLU A 23 10.58 -14.04 9.40
CA GLU A 23 9.60 -15.03 9.90
C GLU A 23 10.15 -16.46 9.83
N THR A 24 10.78 -16.83 8.71
CA THR A 24 11.40 -18.16 8.56
C THR A 24 12.56 -18.38 9.53
N ILE A 25 13.42 -17.37 9.73
CA ILE A 25 14.53 -17.47 10.70
C ILE A 25 13.99 -17.76 12.11
N LEU A 26 12.95 -17.05 12.53
CA LEU A 26 12.33 -17.27 13.85
C LEU A 26 11.68 -18.65 13.96
N ASP A 27 10.95 -19.12 12.93
CA ASP A 27 10.35 -20.46 12.92
C ASP A 27 11.41 -21.56 13.10
N LEU A 28 12.55 -21.44 12.43
CA LEU A 28 13.63 -22.41 12.51
C LEU A 28 14.35 -22.39 13.85
N ALA A 29 14.55 -21.19 14.40
CA ALA A 29 15.15 -21.02 15.70
C ALA A 29 14.36 -21.77 16.77
N VAL A 30 13.04 -21.58 16.80
CA VAL A 30 12.18 -22.14 17.86
C VAL A 30 11.88 -23.62 17.69
N ARG A 31 12.21 -24.19 16.53
CA ARG A 31 12.10 -25.63 16.23
C ARG A 31 13.43 -26.38 16.39
N GLY A 32 14.50 -25.69 16.79
CA GLY A 32 15.85 -26.26 16.92
C GLY A 32 16.43 -26.75 15.59
N LYS A 33 16.10 -26.04 14.50
CA LYS A 33 16.58 -26.32 13.14
C LYS A 33 17.60 -25.29 12.63
N LEU A 34 17.84 -24.23 13.40
CA LEU A 34 18.69 -23.12 12.95
C LEU A 34 20.19 -23.35 13.23
N VAL A 35 20.50 -24.13 14.26
CA VAL A 35 21.88 -24.48 14.66
C VAL A 35 21.99 -26.01 14.84
N PRO A 36 23.20 -26.59 14.73
CA PRO A 36 23.41 -28.00 15.04
C PRO A 36 23.11 -28.31 16.52
N GLN A 37 22.52 -29.47 16.77
CA GLN A 37 22.36 -30.04 18.12
C GLN A 37 23.70 -30.61 18.60
N ASP A 38 24.04 -30.41 19.87
CA ASP A 38 25.21 -31.00 20.51
C ASP A 38 24.77 -32.01 21.57
N SER A 39 25.17 -33.27 21.41
CA SER A 39 24.82 -34.34 22.36
C SER A 39 25.50 -34.18 23.73
N ASN A 40 26.48 -33.29 23.86
CA ASN A 40 27.15 -32.99 25.12
C ASN A 40 26.48 -31.86 25.91
N ASP A 41 25.50 -31.16 25.32
CA ASP A 41 24.75 -30.15 26.05
C ASP A 41 23.98 -30.78 27.22
N GLU A 42 23.88 -30.05 28.33
CA GLU A 42 23.04 -30.45 29.44
C GLU A 42 21.55 -30.40 29.00
N PRO A 43 20.81 -31.51 29.06
CA PRO A 43 19.45 -31.56 28.54
C PRO A 43 18.52 -30.63 29.33
N ALA A 44 17.49 -30.12 28.67
CA ALA A 44 16.53 -29.19 29.26
C ALA A 44 15.82 -29.75 30.51
N SER A 45 15.75 -31.09 30.64
CA SER A 45 15.23 -31.75 31.85
C SER A 45 16.02 -31.39 33.12
N ILE A 46 17.35 -31.25 33.04
CA ILE A 46 18.19 -30.84 34.17
C ILE A 46 18.04 -29.33 34.44
N LEU A 47 17.92 -28.51 33.39
CA LEU A 47 17.58 -27.10 33.54
C LEU A 47 16.23 -26.92 34.27
N LEU A 48 15.24 -27.77 34.00
CA LEU A 48 13.95 -27.73 34.69
C LEU A 48 14.04 -28.05 36.18
N GLU A 49 14.93 -28.96 36.58
CA GLU A 49 15.21 -29.21 38.00
C GLU A 49 15.78 -27.96 38.68
N ARG A 50 16.74 -27.28 38.05
CA ARG A 50 17.31 -26.01 38.55
C ARG A 50 16.28 -24.89 38.63
N ILE A 51 15.41 -24.77 37.62
CA ILE A 51 14.30 -23.80 37.62
C ILE A 51 13.35 -24.07 38.80
N LYS A 52 13.07 -25.33 39.11
CA LYS A 52 12.23 -25.71 40.24
C LYS A 52 12.88 -25.33 41.58
N GLU A 53 14.15 -25.67 41.77
CA GLU A 53 14.92 -25.30 42.97
C GLU A 53 15.00 -23.79 43.16
N GLU A 54 15.25 -23.04 42.08
CA GLU A 54 15.28 -21.59 42.09
C GLU A 54 13.94 -21.01 42.54
N LYS A 55 12.83 -21.47 41.96
CA LYS A 55 11.49 -21.01 42.32
C LYS A 55 11.15 -21.34 43.78
N GLU A 56 11.49 -22.53 44.25
CA GLU A 56 11.30 -22.91 45.66
C GLU A 56 12.09 -22.00 46.61
N ARG A 57 13.33 -21.66 46.27
CA ARG A 57 14.15 -20.69 47.00
C ARG A 57 13.49 -19.30 47.02
N LEU A 58 13.07 -18.79 45.87
CA LEU A 58 12.42 -17.47 45.76
C LEU A 58 11.09 -17.40 46.53
N ILE A 59 10.34 -18.50 46.59
CA ILE A 59 9.12 -18.61 47.41
C ILE A 59 9.47 -18.54 48.90
N LYS A 60 10.52 -19.26 49.34
CA LYS A 60 11.00 -19.22 50.74
C LYS A 60 11.47 -17.82 51.15
N GLU A 61 12.10 -17.11 50.22
CA GLU A 61 12.53 -15.71 50.37
C GLU A 61 11.38 -14.69 50.25
N LYS A 62 10.14 -15.15 50.00
CA LYS A 62 8.94 -14.31 49.78
C LYS A 62 9.06 -13.32 48.62
N LYS A 63 9.98 -13.56 47.68
CA LYS A 63 10.14 -12.76 46.45
C LYS A 63 9.06 -13.06 45.42
N ILE A 64 8.57 -14.30 45.39
CA ILE A 64 7.46 -14.73 44.53
C ILE A 64 6.42 -15.52 45.33
N LYS A 65 5.18 -15.56 44.83
CA LYS A 65 4.09 -16.32 45.46
C LYS A 65 4.13 -17.78 45.03
N LYS A 66 3.73 -18.69 45.93
CA LYS A 66 3.54 -20.11 45.60
C LYS A 66 2.39 -20.24 44.61
N GLU A 67 2.66 -20.90 43.48
CA GLU A 67 1.68 -21.10 42.41
C GLU A 67 1.02 -22.48 42.51
N LYS A 68 -0.14 -22.63 41.84
CA LYS A 68 -0.78 -23.94 41.66
C LYS A 68 0.06 -24.81 40.73
N SER A 69 -0.10 -26.13 40.84
CA SER A 69 0.48 -27.08 39.88
C SER A 69 0.04 -26.72 38.46
N LEU A 70 0.99 -26.81 37.52
CA LEU A 70 0.74 -26.55 36.11
C LEU A 70 -0.01 -27.75 35.51
N ALA A 71 -0.90 -27.47 34.56
CA ALA A 71 -1.58 -28.54 33.81
C ALA A 71 -0.57 -29.30 32.94
N GLU A 72 -0.71 -30.62 32.89
CA GLU A 72 0.03 -31.48 31.97
C GLU A 72 -0.21 -31.05 30.51
N ILE A 73 0.79 -31.25 29.65
CA ILE A 73 0.73 -30.89 28.23
C ILE A 73 0.32 -32.13 27.45
N SER A 74 -0.82 -32.06 26.75
CA SER A 74 -1.26 -33.16 25.90
C SER A 74 -0.53 -33.17 24.55
N GLU A 75 -0.59 -34.28 23.81
CA GLU A 75 0.04 -34.38 22.49
C GLU A 75 -0.57 -33.40 21.48
N GLU A 76 -1.86 -33.10 21.58
CA GLU A 76 -2.57 -32.18 20.67
C GLU A 76 -2.11 -30.72 20.84
N GLU A 77 -1.52 -30.39 22.00
CA GLU A 77 -1.00 -29.05 22.28
C GLU A 77 0.39 -28.83 21.69
N LYS A 78 1.11 -29.90 21.29
CA LYS A 78 2.48 -29.84 20.78
C LYS A 78 2.46 -29.45 19.30
N PRO A 79 2.92 -28.23 18.92
CA PRO A 79 2.80 -27.75 17.54
C PRO A 79 3.76 -28.44 16.57
N PHE A 80 4.83 -29.06 17.07
CA PHE A 80 5.85 -29.76 16.30
C PHE A 80 6.66 -30.72 17.19
N GLN A 81 7.39 -31.63 16.53
CA GLN A 81 8.36 -32.51 17.20
C GLN A 81 9.61 -31.73 17.62
N LEU A 82 10.05 -31.96 18.85
CA LEU A 82 11.25 -31.34 19.39
C LEU A 82 12.52 -32.13 19.02
N PRO A 83 13.67 -31.43 18.91
CA PRO A 83 15.00 -32.01 19.02
C PRO A 83 15.20 -32.90 20.24
N ASN A 84 16.25 -33.74 20.19
CA ASN A 84 16.68 -34.45 21.37
C ASN A 84 17.22 -33.47 22.42
N GLY A 85 16.94 -33.72 23.69
CA GLY A 85 17.38 -32.86 24.81
C GLY A 85 16.52 -31.62 25.06
N TRP A 86 15.51 -31.34 24.23
CA TRP A 86 14.53 -30.27 24.46
C TRP A 86 13.29 -30.79 25.19
N GLU A 87 12.61 -29.90 25.90
CA GLU A 87 11.40 -30.24 26.66
C GLU A 87 10.24 -29.28 26.37
N TRP A 88 9.04 -29.83 26.18
CA TRP A 88 7.82 -29.01 26.15
C TRP A 88 7.43 -28.65 27.58
N VAL A 89 7.32 -27.36 27.87
CA VAL A 89 6.85 -26.85 29.17
C VAL A 89 5.78 -25.80 29.01
N ARG A 90 5.01 -25.51 30.07
CA ARG A 90 4.10 -24.36 30.04
C ARG A 90 4.93 -23.08 30.08
N LEU A 91 4.51 -22.03 29.38
CA LEU A 91 5.17 -20.72 29.41
C LEU A 91 5.30 -20.18 30.84
N LYS A 92 4.39 -20.56 31.74
CA LYS A 92 4.49 -20.25 33.17
C LYS A 92 5.71 -20.88 33.87
N ALA A 93 6.23 -22.00 33.37
CA ALA A 93 7.30 -22.76 34.00
C ALA A 93 8.65 -22.03 33.93
N ILE A 94 8.92 -21.33 32.84
CA ILE A 94 10.25 -20.76 32.50
C ILE A 94 10.53 -19.36 33.08
N GLY A 95 9.56 -18.78 33.80
CA GLY A 95 9.72 -17.48 34.44
C GLY A 95 8.72 -17.23 35.55
N TYR A 96 8.74 -16.01 36.09
CA TYR A 96 7.84 -15.57 37.15
C TYR A 96 7.51 -14.07 37.01
N ASN A 97 6.46 -13.62 37.70
CA ASN A 97 6.14 -12.20 37.82
C ASN A 97 6.82 -11.59 39.05
N LEU A 98 7.17 -10.31 38.98
CA LEU A 98 7.82 -9.57 40.08
C LEU A 98 6.82 -8.86 41.00
N GLY A 99 5.53 -9.22 40.90
CA GLY A 99 4.46 -8.63 41.69
C GLY A 99 3.97 -7.28 41.16
N GLN A 100 3.18 -6.61 42.00
CA GLN A 100 2.56 -5.32 41.68
C GLN A 100 2.61 -4.39 42.89
N LYS A 101 2.75 -3.09 42.63
CA LYS A 101 2.61 -2.05 43.65
C LYS A 101 1.99 -0.78 43.08
N LYS A 102 1.44 0.07 43.94
CA LYS A 102 1.12 1.46 43.57
C LYS A 102 2.43 2.26 43.66
N PRO A 103 2.80 3.06 42.64
CA PRO A 103 3.96 3.93 42.74
C PRO A 103 3.83 4.90 43.93
N ASP A 104 4.90 5.04 44.70
CA ASP A 104 5.03 5.89 45.89
C ASP A 104 6.15 6.93 45.75
N THR A 105 6.99 6.78 44.73
CA THR A 105 8.05 7.71 44.32
C THR A 105 8.00 7.94 42.80
N MET A 106 8.75 8.92 42.29
CA MET A 106 8.90 9.11 40.83
C MET A 106 9.34 7.79 40.18
N PHE A 107 8.70 7.45 39.06
CA PHE A 107 8.88 6.16 38.39
C PHE A 107 8.89 6.31 36.87
N THR A 108 9.50 5.33 36.19
CA THR A 108 9.46 5.24 34.73
C THR A 108 8.24 4.41 34.34
N TYR A 109 7.25 5.02 33.69
CA TYR A 109 6.04 4.33 33.23
C TYR A 109 6.25 3.73 31.84
N ILE A 110 5.93 2.45 31.71
CA ILE A 110 6.01 1.70 30.45
C ILE A 110 4.61 1.20 30.09
N ASP A 111 4.08 1.74 29.00
CA ASP A 111 2.79 1.36 28.43
C ASP A 111 2.96 0.76 27.02
N VAL A 112 1.86 0.50 26.32
CA VAL A 112 1.91 -0.09 24.97
C VAL A 112 2.60 0.83 23.96
N ALA A 113 2.49 2.16 24.12
CA ALA A 113 3.14 3.12 23.25
C ALA A 113 4.67 3.16 23.46
N SER A 114 5.14 2.68 24.61
CA SER A 114 6.56 2.62 24.96
C SER A 114 7.33 1.50 24.24
N ILE A 115 6.67 0.66 23.42
CA ILE A 115 7.25 -0.54 22.81
C ILE A 115 7.70 -0.28 21.37
N ASN A 116 8.97 -0.55 21.07
CA ASN A 116 9.44 -0.72 19.70
C ASN A 116 9.25 -2.18 19.27
N LYS A 117 8.06 -2.48 18.76
CA LYS A 117 7.67 -3.85 18.37
C LYS A 117 8.53 -4.47 17.26
N GLU A 118 9.11 -3.66 16.38
CA GLU A 118 9.94 -4.16 15.27
C GLU A 118 11.21 -4.82 15.83
N LYS A 119 11.85 -4.11 16.76
CA LYS A 119 13.08 -4.57 17.43
C LYS A 119 12.82 -5.47 18.65
N GLY A 120 11.62 -5.45 19.21
CA GLY A 120 11.31 -6.19 20.44
C GLY A 120 11.99 -5.60 21.67
N GLU A 121 12.11 -4.27 21.72
CA GLU A 121 12.77 -3.53 22.80
C GLU A 121 11.91 -2.33 23.24
N LEU A 122 12.31 -1.67 24.33
CA LEU A 122 11.70 -0.42 24.75
C LEU A 122 12.13 0.73 23.83
N GLY A 123 11.18 1.60 23.46
CA GLY A 123 11.44 2.83 22.71
C GLY A 123 12.43 3.77 23.40
N GLU A 124 13.03 4.69 22.66
CA GLU A 124 14.06 5.62 23.17
C GLU A 124 13.53 6.53 24.26
N GLU A 125 12.36 7.12 24.05
CA GLU A 125 11.71 8.01 24.99
C GLU A 125 10.73 7.24 25.87
N LEU A 126 10.95 7.29 27.18
CA LEU A 126 10.08 6.70 28.19
C LEU A 126 9.52 7.77 29.10
N THR A 127 8.27 7.58 29.53
CA THR A 127 7.57 8.58 30.34
C THR A 127 8.00 8.45 31.80
N ILE A 128 8.36 9.56 32.43
CA ILE A 128 8.63 9.64 33.87
C ILE A 128 7.45 10.35 34.52
N LEU A 129 6.87 9.75 35.56
CA LEU A 129 5.69 10.26 36.24
C LEU A 129 5.91 10.38 37.75
N ASN A 130 5.21 11.34 38.37
CA ASN A 130 5.07 11.39 39.82
C ASN A 130 4.01 10.37 40.29
N PRO A 131 4.06 9.91 41.55
CA PRO A 131 3.06 9.01 42.13
C PRO A 131 1.61 9.49 41.99
N GLU A 132 1.40 10.80 42.05
CA GLU A 132 0.09 11.46 41.99
C GLU A 132 -0.54 11.37 40.60
N ASP A 133 0.32 11.39 39.57
CA ASP A 133 -0.05 11.32 38.15
C ASP A 133 -0.17 9.86 37.66
N ALA A 134 0.09 8.88 38.53
CA ALA A 134 0.16 7.47 38.15
C ALA A 134 -1.18 6.95 37.62
N PRO A 135 -1.25 6.46 36.36
CA PRO A 135 -2.45 5.82 35.85
C PRO A 135 -2.86 4.64 36.73
N SER A 136 -4.16 4.33 36.77
CA SER A 136 -4.67 3.17 37.53
C SER A 136 -4.02 1.84 37.10
N ARG A 137 -3.54 1.79 35.86
CA ARG A 137 -2.85 0.64 35.25
C ARG A 137 -1.35 0.57 35.57
N ALA A 138 -0.71 1.62 36.08
CA ALA A 138 0.72 1.59 36.43
C ALA A 138 0.92 0.77 37.71
N ARG A 139 1.14 -0.54 37.58
CA ARG A 139 1.16 -1.46 38.74
C ARG A 139 2.21 -2.55 38.70
N LYS A 140 2.52 -3.11 37.53
CA LYS A 140 3.33 -4.33 37.44
C LYS A 140 4.82 -3.99 37.52
N LEU A 141 5.54 -4.68 38.40
CA LEU A 141 6.98 -4.50 38.57
C LEU A 141 7.76 -5.25 37.51
N VAL A 142 8.87 -4.68 37.06
CA VAL A 142 9.81 -5.30 36.12
C VAL A 142 11.25 -5.01 36.54
N SER A 143 12.19 -5.80 36.03
CA SER A 143 13.62 -5.54 36.19
C SER A 143 14.35 -5.83 34.88
N GLU A 144 15.65 -5.55 34.84
CA GLU A 144 16.48 -5.84 33.68
C GLU A 144 16.38 -7.31 33.27
N GLY A 145 16.21 -7.56 31.98
CA GLY A 145 16.04 -8.88 31.39
C GLY A 145 14.60 -9.41 31.38
N THR A 146 13.64 -8.74 32.03
CA THR A 146 12.21 -9.13 31.99
C THR A 146 11.65 -9.02 30.57
N VAL A 147 10.91 -10.04 30.12
CA VAL A 147 10.10 -9.97 28.90
C VAL A 147 8.68 -9.52 29.25
N ILE A 148 8.17 -8.53 28.53
CA ILE A 148 6.80 -8.03 28.66
C ILE A 148 6.01 -8.30 27.38
N TYR A 149 4.77 -8.77 27.52
CA TYR A 149 3.89 -9.15 26.41
C TYR A 149 2.54 -8.44 26.53
N SER A 150 2.16 -7.63 25.54
CA SER A 150 0.87 -6.94 25.56
C SER A 150 -0.29 -7.93 25.43
N THR A 151 -1.14 -8.00 26.45
CA THR A 151 -2.33 -8.85 26.45
C THR A 151 -3.53 -8.21 25.74
N VAL A 152 -3.43 -6.91 25.44
CA VAL A 152 -4.38 -6.15 24.63
C VAL A 152 -3.89 -6.10 23.19
N ARG A 153 -4.77 -6.45 22.23
CA ARG A 153 -4.45 -6.53 20.79
C ARG A 153 -3.13 -7.29 20.53
N PRO A 154 -2.99 -8.53 21.02
CA PRO A 154 -1.73 -9.26 20.97
C PRO A 154 -1.21 -9.52 19.54
N TYR A 155 -2.09 -9.51 18.52
CA TYR A 155 -1.70 -9.59 17.10
C TYR A 155 -0.77 -8.45 16.64
N LEU A 156 -0.70 -7.34 17.39
CA LEU A 156 0.24 -6.24 17.10
C LEU A 156 1.67 -6.53 17.55
N LEU A 157 1.91 -7.64 18.28
CA LEU A 157 3.22 -8.09 18.74
C LEU A 157 3.99 -7.01 19.53
N ASN A 158 3.27 -6.24 20.35
CA ASN A 158 3.90 -5.34 21.32
C ASN A 158 4.50 -6.17 22.45
N ILE A 159 5.70 -6.69 22.19
CA ILE A 159 6.49 -7.56 23.06
C ILE A 159 7.88 -6.94 23.15
N ALA A 160 8.44 -6.84 24.35
CA ALA A 160 9.77 -6.28 24.53
C ALA A 160 10.56 -6.97 25.64
N ILE A 161 11.88 -6.94 25.51
CA ILE A 161 12.79 -7.18 26.63
C ILE A 161 13.06 -5.84 27.30
N VAL A 162 12.95 -5.80 28.63
CA VAL A 162 13.31 -4.66 29.47
C VAL A 162 14.84 -4.69 29.66
N ASN A 163 15.57 -4.08 28.73
CA ASN A 163 17.05 -4.08 28.68
C ASN A 163 17.64 -2.66 28.73
N LYS A 164 17.03 -1.78 29.53
CA LYS A 164 17.49 -0.40 29.72
C LYS A 164 17.91 -0.15 31.16
N LYS A 165 18.87 0.77 31.31
CA LYS A 165 19.18 1.36 32.62
C LYS A 165 18.15 2.44 32.91
N PHE A 166 17.51 2.34 34.08
CA PHE A 166 16.49 3.29 34.50
C PHE A 166 17.02 4.19 35.61
N LYS A 167 16.76 5.50 35.47
CA LYS A 167 17.03 6.47 36.55
C LYS A 167 16.04 6.30 37.71
N TYR A 168 14.79 6.01 37.38
CA TYR A 168 13.69 5.80 38.32
C TYR A 168 13.09 4.41 38.10
N GLU A 169 12.62 3.77 39.16
CA GLU A 169 12.10 2.40 39.12
C GLU A 169 11.09 2.19 37.95
N PRO A 170 11.25 1.15 37.13
CA PRO A 170 10.36 0.88 36.02
C PRO A 170 9.07 0.18 36.49
N ILE A 171 7.92 0.74 36.10
CA ILE A 171 6.60 0.16 36.38
C ILE A 171 5.82 0.06 35.07
N VAL A 172 5.37 -1.15 34.75
CA VAL A 172 4.65 -1.42 33.51
C VAL A 172 3.14 -1.41 33.72
N SER A 173 2.42 -1.08 32.65
CA SER A 173 0.96 -1.15 32.59
C SER A 173 0.45 -2.57 32.90
N THR A 174 -0.69 -2.67 33.59
CA THR A 174 -1.40 -3.94 33.81
C THR A 174 -1.79 -4.65 32.52
N ALA A 175 -1.80 -3.93 31.39
CA ALA A 175 -2.01 -4.46 30.04
C ALA A 175 -0.88 -5.38 29.53
N PHE A 176 0.23 -5.51 30.27
CA PHE A 176 1.30 -6.45 29.95
C PHE A 176 1.27 -7.67 30.87
N ALA A 177 1.43 -8.86 30.30
CA ALA A 177 1.96 -9.98 31.05
C ALA A 177 3.48 -9.79 31.28
N VAL A 178 3.96 -10.20 32.45
CA VAL A 178 5.36 -10.04 32.87
C VAL A 178 5.99 -11.41 33.04
N ILE A 179 7.08 -11.64 32.32
CA ILE A 179 7.86 -12.88 32.33
C ILE A 179 9.30 -12.52 32.66
N HIS A 180 9.64 -12.51 33.96
CA HIS A 180 11.04 -12.46 34.36
C HIS A 180 11.61 -13.88 34.25
N PRO A 181 12.62 -14.12 33.39
CA PRO A 181 13.13 -15.46 33.14
C PRO A 181 13.78 -16.04 34.41
N CYS A 182 13.67 -17.35 34.58
CA CYS A 182 14.50 -18.08 35.54
C CYS A 182 15.95 -18.17 35.04
N ASN A 183 16.88 -18.45 35.94
CA ASN A 183 18.29 -18.64 35.60
C ASN A 183 18.45 -19.77 34.57
N GLY A 184 19.30 -19.55 33.55
CA GLY A 184 19.49 -20.48 32.44
C GLY A 184 18.43 -20.38 31.33
N VAL A 185 17.39 -19.55 31.49
CA VAL A 185 16.41 -19.26 30.43
C VAL A 185 16.73 -17.94 29.74
N SER A 186 16.99 -17.98 28.44
CA SER A 186 17.30 -16.82 27.62
C SER A 186 16.05 -15.97 27.34
N ASN A 187 16.07 -14.71 27.77
CA ASN A 187 15.01 -13.75 27.46
C ASN A 187 14.84 -13.48 25.96
N LYS A 188 15.93 -13.56 25.17
CA LYS A 188 15.89 -13.42 23.71
C LYS A 188 15.22 -14.61 23.07
N PHE A 189 15.52 -15.82 23.53
CA PHE A 189 14.82 -17.01 23.04
C PHE A 189 13.33 -16.97 23.37
N ILE A 190 12.95 -16.50 24.58
CA ILE A 190 11.55 -16.20 24.92
C ILE A 190 10.93 -15.23 23.91
N LEU A 191 11.58 -14.08 23.67
CA LEU A 191 11.09 -13.07 22.73
C LEU A 191 10.87 -13.67 21.33
N TYR A 192 11.80 -14.48 20.83
CA TYR A 192 11.68 -15.13 19.52
C TYR A 192 10.50 -16.09 19.47
N TYR A 193 10.31 -16.92 20.49
CA TYR A 193 9.18 -17.84 20.56
C TYR A 193 7.84 -17.11 20.61
N LEU A 194 7.72 -16.06 21.43
CA LEU A 194 6.49 -15.27 21.52
C LEU A 194 6.15 -14.53 20.20
N ARG A 195 7.14 -14.33 19.32
CA ARG A 195 6.97 -13.75 17.97
C ARG A 195 6.86 -14.81 16.87
N SER A 196 6.95 -16.09 17.20
CA SER A 196 6.87 -17.19 16.22
C SER A 196 5.44 -17.43 15.74
N ILE A 197 5.30 -17.97 14.53
CA ILE A 197 3.99 -18.26 13.95
C ILE A 197 3.17 -19.24 14.81
N SER A 198 3.84 -20.21 15.44
CA SER A 198 3.17 -21.21 16.29
C SER A 198 2.55 -20.58 17.53
N PHE A 199 3.27 -19.67 18.20
CA PHE A 199 2.72 -19.00 19.38
C PHE A 199 1.66 -17.96 19.03
N ILE A 200 1.83 -17.24 17.91
CA ILE A 200 0.82 -16.30 17.41
C ILE A 200 -0.51 -17.03 17.16
N ARG A 201 -0.49 -18.17 16.46
CA ARG A 201 -1.68 -19.00 16.21
C ARG A 201 -2.33 -19.49 17.50
N TYR A 202 -1.53 -19.89 18.48
CA TYR A 202 -2.03 -20.26 19.80
C TYR A 202 -2.79 -19.08 20.42
N VAL A 203 -2.18 -17.89 20.48
CA VAL A 203 -2.80 -16.71 21.08
C VAL A 203 -4.08 -16.31 20.34
N GLU A 204 -4.07 -16.30 19.01
CA GLU A 204 -5.25 -16.05 18.18
C GLU A 204 -6.41 -17.00 18.51
N SER A 205 -6.12 -18.28 18.75
CA SER A 205 -7.15 -19.27 19.16
C SER A 205 -7.76 -19.01 20.54
N GLN A 206 -7.05 -18.27 21.41
CA GLN A 206 -7.42 -18.04 22.80
C GLN A 206 -8.04 -16.66 23.06
N MET A 207 -7.92 -15.74 22.10
CA MET A 207 -8.40 -14.36 22.20
C MET A 207 -9.92 -14.27 22.27
N VAL A 208 -10.41 -13.26 22.99
CA VAL A 208 -11.83 -12.95 23.13
C VAL A 208 -12.08 -11.47 22.83
N GLY A 209 -13.27 -11.16 22.30
CA GLY A 209 -13.74 -9.80 22.05
C GLY A 209 -13.52 -9.34 20.60
N MET A 210 -14.61 -9.02 19.88
CA MET A 210 -14.53 -8.63 18.46
C MET A 210 -13.93 -7.23 18.26
N ALA A 211 -14.29 -6.23 19.07
CA ALA A 211 -13.83 -4.85 18.91
C ALA A 211 -12.46 -4.57 19.56
N TYR A 212 -12.16 -5.25 20.67
CA TYR A 212 -10.91 -5.13 21.42
C TYR A 212 -10.39 -6.51 21.79
N PRO A 213 -9.77 -7.23 20.84
CA PRO A 213 -9.28 -8.57 21.10
C PRO A 213 -8.23 -8.58 22.20
N ALA A 214 -8.40 -9.45 23.20
CA ALA A 214 -7.49 -9.59 24.32
C ALA A 214 -7.35 -11.06 24.75
N ILE A 215 -6.23 -11.38 25.40
CA ILE A 215 -5.97 -12.66 26.06
C ILE A 215 -5.77 -12.40 27.55
N ASN A 216 -6.25 -13.26 28.44
CA ASN A 216 -5.97 -13.09 29.87
C ASN A 216 -4.63 -13.76 30.26
N ASP A 217 -4.05 -13.35 31.39
CA ASP A 217 -2.75 -13.87 31.86
C ASP A 217 -2.79 -15.40 32.02
N GLU A 218 -3.88 -15.98 32.53
CA GLU A 218 -4.02 -17.43 32.73
C GLU A 218 -3.91 -18.22 31.42
N LYS A 219 -4.63 -17.81 30.37
CA LYS A 219 -4.56 -18.41 29.04
C LYS A 219 -3.19 -18.19 28.40
N LEU A 220 -2.63 -16.97 28.49
CA LEU A 220 -1.31 -16.69 27.92
C LEU A 220 -0.23 -17.61 28.52
N PHE A 221 -0.19 -17.70 29.84
CA PHE A 221 0.77 -18.53 30.58
C PHE A 221 0.49 -20.03 30.47
N GLY A 222 -0.71 -20.40 30.04
CA GLY A 222 -1.09 -21.77 29.67
C GLY A 222 -0.50 -22.24 28.35
N GLY A 223 0.03 -21.34 27.50
CA GLY A 223 0.69 -21.74 26.26
C GLY A 223 1.88 -22.65 26.49
N VAL A 224 2.17 -23.52 25.53
CA VAL A 224 3.38 -24.38 25.56
C VAL A 224 4.61 -23.57 25.14
N PHE A 225 5.80 -24.01 25.55
CA PHE A 225 7.09 -23.40 25.29
C PHE A 225 8.13 -24.50 25.06
N PRO A 226 8.89 -24.46 23.95
CA PRO A 226 9.89 -25.47 23.63
C PRO A 226 11.22 -25.08 24.30
N LEU A 227 11.52 -25.61 25.48
CA LEU A 227 12.72 -25.27 26.23
C LEU A 227 13.94 -26.04 25.70
N PRO A 228 14.97 -25.38 25.13
CA PRO A 228 16.23 -26.01 24.76
C PRO A 228 17.20 -26.10 25.96
N PRO A 229 18.27 -26.90 25.85
CA PRO A 229 19.49 -26.74 26.65
C PRO A 229 19.96 -25.28 26.72
N THR A 230 20.57 -24.89 27.84
CA THR A 230 21.03 -23.50 28.05
C THR A 230 22.03 -23.07 27.00
N GLU A 231 23.01 -23.92 26.73
CA GLU A 231 24.08 -23.71 25.76
C GLU A 231 23.52 -23.60 24.34
N GLU A 232 22.50 -24.40 24.00
CA GLU A 232 21.83 -24.31 22.70
C GLU A 232 21.02 -23.02 22.57
N GLN A 233 20.35 -22.55 23.64
CA GLN A 233 19.68 -21.24 23.61
C GLN A 233 20.65 -20.11 23.24
N GLU A 234 21.86 -20.11 23.80
CA GLU A 234 22.90 -19.12 23.47
C GLU A 234 23.31 -19.20 22.00
N ARG A 235 23.61 -20.41 21.49
CA ARG A 235 23.96 -20.61 20.08
C ARG A 235 22.84 -20.19 19.13
N ILE A 236 21.58 -20.50 19.46
CA ILE A 236 20.42 -20.06 18.68
C ILE A 236 20.35 -18.53 18.67
N VAL A 237 20.49 -17.89 19.82
CA VAL A 237 20.40 -16.43 19.95
C VAL A 237 21.47 -15.72 19.13
N GLU A 238 22.72 -16.16 19.24
CA GLU A 238 23.82 -15.60 18.44
C GLU A 238 23.55 -15.74 16.94
N LYS A 239 23.01 -16.88 16.51
CA LYS A 239 22.69 -17.13 15.10
C LYS A 239 21.53 -16.27 14.62
N VAL A 240 20.45 -16.15 15.40
CA VAL A 240 19.31 -15.29 15.06
C VAL A 240 19.74 -13.84 14.97
N ASP A 241 20.49 -13.32 15.95
CA ASP A 241 20.96 -11.94 15.94
C ASP A 241 21.84 -11.64 14.71
N SER A 242 22.75 -12.56 14.36
CA SER A 242 23.58 -12.45 13.16
C SER A 242 22.75 -12.39 11.87
N LEU A 243 21.74 -13.27 11.74
CA LEU A 243 20.87 -13.31 10.57
C LEU A 243 19.91 -12.11 10.51
N MET A 244 19.42 -11.62 11.65
CA MET A 244 18.59 -10.41 11.71
C MET A 244 19.40 -9.16 11.34
N ALA A 245 20.65 -9.05 11.78
CA ALA A 245 21.55 -7.98 11.35
C ALA A 245 21.87 -8.05 9.84
N PHE A 246 21.96 -9.25 9.28
CA PHE A 246 22.05 -9.44 7.83
C PHE A 246 20.78 -8.97 7.12
N CYS A 247 19.59 -9.34 7.62
CA CYS A 247 18.31 -8.85 7.12
C CYS A 247 18.25 -7.31 7.14
N ASP A 248 18.67 -6.66 8.22
CA ASP A 248 18.72 -5.19 8.32
C ASP A 248 19.61 -4.56 7.25
N LYS A 249 20.79 -5.14 6.99
CA LYS A 249 21.70 -4.68 5.93
C LYS A 249 21.10 -4.87 4.55
N LEU A 250 20.47 -6.02 4.32
CA LEU A 250 19.82 -6.37 3.06
C LEU A 250 18.66 -5.42 2.76
N GLU A 251 17.77 -5.19 3.72
CA GLU A 251 16.63 -4.29 3.63
C GLU A 251 17.09 -2.87 3.27
N LYS A 252 18.06 -2.32 4.00
CA LYS A 252 18.67 -1.00 3.68
C LYS A 252 19.30 -0.94 2.30
N ALA A 253 19.94 -2.01 1.83
CA ALA A 253 20.53 -2.06 0.49
C ALA A 253 19.44 -2.05 -0.60
N LEU A 254 18.33 -2.76 -0.37
CA LEU A 254 17.20 -2.80 -1.29
C LEU A 254 16.44 -1.47 -1.32
N GLU A 255 16.22 -0.83 -0.18
CA GLU A 255 15.63 0.50 -0.09
C GLU A 255 16.45 1.54 -0.88
N LYS A 256 17.78 1.53 -0.70
CA LYS A 256 18.68 2.39 -1.49
C LYS A 256 18.57 2.11 -2.98
N LYS A 257 18.54 0.83 -3.39
CA LYS A 257 18.40 0.44 -4.79
C LYS A 257 17.10 0.97 -5.39
N VAL A 258 15.98 0.84 -4.68
CA VAL A 258 14.67 1.38 -5.10
C VAL A 258 14.74 2.91 -5.21
N HIS A 259 15.32 3.59 -4.23
CA HIS A 259 15.44 5.05 -4.21
C HIS A 259 16.29 5.59 -5.37
N TYR A 260 17.49 5.03 -5.60
CA TYR A 260 18.35 5.43 -6.72
C TYR A 260 17.72 5.09 -8.07
N GLY A 261 17.03 3.96 -8.14
CA GLY A 261 16.23 3.58 -9.30
C GLY A 261 15.20 4.64 -9.68
N TRP A 262 14.45 5.13 -8.70
CA TRP A 262 13.48 6.21 -8.88
C TRP A 262 14.15 7.53 -9.31
N LEU A 263 15.27 7.92 -8.69
CA LEU A 263 16.00 9.14 -9.08
C LEU A 263 16.54 9.06 -10.52
N SER A 264 17.04 7.89 -10.92
CA SER A 264 17.49 7.63 -12.29
C SER A 264 16.33 7.77 -13.27
N ALA A 265 15.18 7.15 -12.96
CA ALA A 265 13.97 7.24 -13.78
C ALA A 265 13.54 8.68 -14.03
N LYS A 266 13.41 9.44 -12.94
CA LYS A 266 13.04 10.85 -13.00
C LYS A 266 14.02 11.67 -13.84
N SER A 267 15.32 11.40 -13.72
CA SER A 267 16.36 12.10 -14.48
C SER A 267 16.28 11.76 -15.98
N VAL A 268 16.09 10.49 -16.31
CA VAL A 268 15.89 10.03 -17.70
C VAL A 268 14.65 10.68 -18.31
N PHE A 269 13.50 10.67 -17.61
CA PHE A 269 12.27 11.28 -18.13
C PHE A 269 12.38 12.80 -18.27
N ASN A 270 13.09 13.47 -17.36
CA ASN A 270 13.38 14.90 -17.51
C ASN A 270 14.26 15.19 -18.73
N ALA A 271 15.30 14.38 -18.97
CA ALA A 271 16.15 14.53 -20.15
C ALA A 271 15.35 14.35 -21.44
N VAL A 272 14.51 13.30 -21.51
CA VAL A 272 13.60 13.04 -22.63
C VAL A 272 12.62 14.21 -22.85
N GLY A 273 12.08 14.79 -21.78
CA GLY A 273 11.18 15.95 -21.84
C GLY A 273 11.81 17.21 -22.46
N ASN A 274 13.14 17.31 -22.44
CA ASN A 274 13.90 18.45 -22.97
C ASN A 274 14.40 18.24 -24.41
N ILE A 275 14.25 17.04 -24.98
CA ILE A 275 14.60 16.78 -26.37
C ILE A 275 13.69 17.61 -27.28
N SER A 276 14.31 18.28 -28.25
CA SER A 276 13.61 19.15 -29.21
C SER A 276 13.44 18.48 -30.58
N ASP A 277 14.34 17.56 -30.92
CA ASP A 277 14.30 16.80 -32.17
C ASP A 277 13.43 15.54 -32.03
N THR A 278 12.52 15.34 -32.97
CA THR A 278 11.55 14.23 -32.87
C THR A 278 12.16 12.87 -33.18
N GLU A 279 13.18 12.79 -34.03
CA GLU A 279 13.86 11.52 -34.33
C GLU A 279 14.69 11.07 -33.13
N GLU A 280 15.48 11.98 -32.54
CA GLU A 280 16.22 11.75 -31.30
C GLU A 280 15.28 11.34 -30.16
N LEU A 281 14.12 11.99 -30.03
CA LEU A 281 13.12 11.64 -29.02
C LEU A 281 12.61 10.21 -29.21
N GLU A 282 12.33 9.82 -30.46
CA GLU A 282 11.84 8.49 -30.79
C GLU A 282 12.89 7.41 -30.47
N GLU A 283 14.16 7.65 -30.80
CA GLU A 283 15.26 6.73 -30.49
C GLU A 283 15.43 6.57 -28.99
N ASN A 284 15.41 7.67 -28.23
CA ASN A 284 15.52 7.64 -26.77
C ASN A 284 14.34 6.92 -26.12
N LEU A 285 13.11 7.17 -26.56
CA LEU A 285 11.93 6.46 -26.05
C LEU A 285 12.00 4.96 -26.35
N LYS A 286 12.42 4.57 -27.56
CA LYS A 286 12.66 3.16 -27.90
C LYS A 286 13.74 2.54 -27.03
N PHE A 287 14.87 3.23 -26.84
CA PHE A 287 15.95 2.77 -25.97
C PHE A 287 15.46 2.54 -24.54
N ILE A 288 14.69 3.48 -23.98
CA ILE A 288 14.12 3.36 -22.63
C ILE A 288 13.17 2.17 -22.54
N LEU A 289 12.29 1.99 -23.52
CA LEU A 289 11.33 0.88 -23.55
C LEU A 289 12.03 -0.49 -23.67
N LEU A 290 13.10 -0.57 -24.47
CA LEU A 290 13.87 -1.81 -24.66
C LEU A 290 14.75 -2.15 -23.44
N ASN A 291 15.29 -1.14 -22.77
CA ASN A 291 16.22 -1.30 -21.64
C ASN A 291 15.57 -1.02 -20.28
N PHE A 292 14.24 -0.97 -20.23
CA PHE A 292 13.46 -0.53 -19.06
C PHE A 292 13.84 -1.28 -17.77
N LYS A 293 14.15 -2.58 -17.89
CA LYS A 293 14.53 -3.45 -16.77
C LYS A 293 15.87 -3.06 -16.14
N ASP A 294 16.84 -2.68 -16.97
CA ASP A 294 18.21 -2.40 -16.54
C ASP A 294 18.36 -0.97 -16.00
N LEU A 295 17.48 -0.07 -16.44
CA LEU A 295 17.39 1.30 -15.94
C LEU A 295 16.89 1.40 -14.48
N SER A 296 16.60 0.26 -13.84
CA SER A 296 16.30 0.14 -12.40
C SER A 296 15.13 0.99 -11.91
N LEU A 297 14.14 1.25 -12.75
CA LEU A 297 13.26 2.40 -12.57
C LEU A 297 12.27 2.27 -11.36
N GLY A 298 12.19 1.15 -10.66
CA GLY A 298 11.26 1.00 -9.52
C GLY A 298 9.79 0.81 -9.93
N ASP A 299 8.93 0.51 -8.95
CA ASP A 299 7.57 -0.02 -9.21
C ASP A 299 6.60 0.98 -9.88
N ASN A 300 6.84 2.29 -9.73
CA ASN A 300 6.00 3.34 -10.31
C ASN A 300 6.45 3.81 -11.69
N SER A 301 7.55 3.30 -12.22
CA SER A 301 8.17 3.98 -13.36
C SER A 301 7.49 3.78 -14.70
N VAL A 302 6.70 2.71 -14.87
CA VAL A 302 5.89 2.61 -16.07
C VAL A 302 4.80 3.68 -16.06
N LYS A 303 4.24 3.98 -14.88
CA LYS A 303 3.30 5.09 -14.70
C LYS A 303 3.97 6.44 -14.97
N GLU A 304 5.19 6.65 -14.50
CA GLU A 304 5.95 7.87 -14.80
C GLU A 304 6.26 8.02 -16.29
N LEU A 305 6.63 6.92 -16.97
CA LEU A 305 6.83 6.91 -18.42
C LEU A 305 5.55 7.23 -19.18
N LYS A 306 4.42 6.60 -18.82
CA LYS A 306 3.10 6.93 -19.40
C LYS A 306 2.80 8.42 -19.25
N ASN A 307 3.01 8.98 -18.06
CA ASN A 307 2.81 10.42 -17.81
C ASN A 307 3.75 11.30 -18.66
N CYS A 308 5.01 10.90 -18.83
CA CYS A 308 5.97 11.60 -19.70
C CYS A 308 5.49 11.60 -21.16
N ILE A 309 5.04 10.46 -21.69
CA ILE A 309 4.48 10.34 -23.05
C ILE A 309 3.28 11.26 -23.22
N LEU A 310 2.34 11.28 -22.27
CA LEU A 310 1.18 12.16 -22.31
C LEU A 310 1.56 13.65 -22.25
N GLN A 311 2.59 13.99 -21.47
CA GLN A 311 3.09 15.37 -21.38
C GLN A 311 3.74 15.81 -22.70
N LEU A 312 4.55 14.95 -23.33
CA LEU A 312 5.15 15.20 -24.65
C LEU A 312 4.08 15.36 -25.74
N ALA A 313 3.00 14.58 -25.66
CA ALA A 313 1.86 14.66 -26.57
C ALA A 313 1.20 16.04 -26.53
N VAL A 314 0.89 16.55 -25.33
CA VAL A 314 0.24 17.87 -25.18
C VAL A 314 1.19 19.05 -25.42
N GLN A 315 2.51 18.83 -25.39
CA GLN A 315 3.50 19.84 -25.76
C GLN A 315 3.78 19.90 -27.27
N GLY A 316 3.24 18.97 -28.05
CA GLY A 316 3.52 18.86 -29.48
C GLY A 316 4.94 18.41 -29.80
N LYS A 317 5.59 17.72 -28.86
CA LYS A 317 6.96 17.20 -29.06
C LYS A 317 6.99 15.76 -29.57
N LEU A 318 5.86 15.05 -29.48
CA LEU A 318 5.80 13.60 -29.68
C LEU A 318 5.85 13.16 -31.15
N VAL A 319 5.44 14.03 -32.07
CA VAL A 319 5.42 13.76 -33.53
C VAL A 319 5.89 15.01 -34.28
N PRO A 320 6.43 14.89 -35.50
CA PRO A 320 6.85 16.05 -36.28
C PRO A 320 5.66 16.91 -36.70
N GLN A 321 5.84 18.23 -36.67
CA GLN A 321 4.88 19.18 -37.26
C GLN A 321 4.91 19.07 -38.79
N ASN A 322 3.75 19.20 -39.41
CA ASN A 322 3.63 19.31 -40.86
C ASN A 322 3.13 20.71 -41.23
N PRO A 323 3.96 21.57 -41.85
CA PRO A 323 3.56 22.92 -42.27
C PRO A 323 2.36 22.98 -43.22
N ASN A 324 2.04 21.86 -43.89
CA ASN A 324 0.89 21.76 -44.79
C ASN A 324 -0.42 21.36 -44.09
N ASP A 325 -0.38 21.06 -42.78
CA ASP A 325 -1.61 20.76 -42.06
C ASP A 325 -2.47 22.03 -41.92
N GLU A 326 -3.79 21.85 -42.06
CA GLU A 326 -4.75 22.92 -41.80
C GLU A 326 -4.62 23.37 -40.33
N PRO A 327 -4.30 24.65 -40.04
CA PRO A 327 -3.98 25.09 -38.69
C PRO A 327 -5.18 24.94 -37.75
N ALA A 328 -4.91 24.77 -36.45
CA ALA A 328 -5.95 24.56 -35.44
C ALA A 328 -7.03 25.66 -35.45
N GLN A 329 -6.66 26.89 -35.83
CA GLN A 329 -7.62 27.99 -35.98
C GLN A 329 -8.82 27.63 -36.88
N VAL A 330 -8.59 26.97 -38.01
CA VAL A 330 -9.68 26.61 -38.95
C VAL A 330 -10.58 25.53 -38.35
N LEU A 331 -10.01 24.59 -37.59
CA LEU A 331 -10.79 23.63 -36.82
C LEU A 331 -11.66 24.34 -35.78
N LEU A 332 -11.13 25.34 -35.07
CA LEU A 332 -11.88 26.11 -34.08
C LEU A 332 -13.02 26.94 -34.71
N GLU A 333 -12.83 27.47 -35.91
CA GLU A 333 -13.89 28.12 -36.68
C GLU A 333 -15.03 27.14 -37.00
N LYS A 334 -14.71 25.94 -37.52
CA LYS A 334 -15.69 24.86 -37.76
C LYS A 334 -16.45 24.46 -36.50
N ILE A 335 -15.76 24.38 -35.36
CA ILE A 335 -16.39 24.09 -34.05
C ILE A 335 -17.38 25.19 -33.65
N ARG A 336 -17.00 26.47 -33.83
CA ARG A 336 -17.88 27.61 -33.49
C ARG A 336 -19.14 27.58 -34.33
N GLU A 337 -19.02 27.36 -35.64
CA GLU A 337 -20.17 27.22 -36.55
C GLU A 337 -21.09 26.07 -36.13
N GLU A 338 -20.52 24.91 -35.79
CA GLU A 338 -21.30 23.76 -35.32
C GLU A 338 -22.00 24.04 -33.99
N LYS A 339 -21.31 24.68 -33.04
CA LYS A 339 -21.90 25.09 -31.76
C LYS A 339 -23.06 26.06 -31.97
N GLU A 340 -22.90 27.04 -32.85
CA GLU A 340 -23.96 28.00 -33.20
C GLU A 340 -25.17 27.31 -33.85
N ARG A 341 -24.93 26.35 -34.75
CA ARG A 341 -25.98 25.53 -35.35
C ARG A 341 -26.75 24.76 -34.29
N LEU A 342 -26.07 24.08 -33.37
CA LEU A 342 -26.70 23.33 -32.27
C LEU A 342 -27.53 24.22 -31.33
N ILE A 343 -27.07 25.46 -31.07
CA ILE A 343 -27.83 26.46 -30.29
C ILE A 343 -29.10 26.87 -31.05
N LYS A 344 -28.99 27.15 -32.36
CA LYS A 344 -30.14 27.52 -33.21
C LYS A 344 -31.17 26.40 -33.29
N GLU A 345 -30.72 25.15 -33.36
CA GLU A 345 -31.54 23.94 -33.32
C GLU A 345 -32.10 23.61 -31.91
N LYS A 346 -31.77 24.40 -30.88
CA LYS A 346 -32.15 24.19 -29.47
C LYS A 346 -31.70 22.85 -28.88
N LYS A 347 -30.68 22.22 -29.47
CA LYS A 347 -30.05 20.99 -28.96
C LYS A 347 -29.18 21.28 -27.74
N ILE A 348 -28.57 22.48 -27.70
CA ILE A 348 -27.79 22.97 -26.55
C ILE A 348 -28.24 24.37 -26.16
N LYS A 349 -28.02 24.73 -24.90
CA LYS A 349 -28.30 26.09 -24.40
C LYS A 349 -27.16 27.03 -24.74
N LYS A 350 -27.47 28.31 -24.98
CA LYS A 350 -26.45 29.35 -25.11
C LYS A 350 -25.81 29.60 -23.73
N GLU A 351 -24.51 29.36 -23.63
CA GLU A 351 -23.73 29.60 -22.42
C GLU A 351 -23.13 31.01 -22.41
N LYS A 352 -22.70 31.46 -21.23
CA LYS A 352 -21.94 32.70 -21.11
C LYS A 352 -20.56 32.51 -21.78
N PRO A 353 -19.99 33.54 -22.41
CA PRO A 353 -18.62 33.49 -22.90
C PRO A 353 -17.65 33.12 -21.78
N LEU A 354 -16.68 32.27 -22.09
CA LEU A 354 -15.57 31.96 -21.19
C LEU A 354 -14.57 33.11 -21.21
N GLY A 355 -13.84 33.28 -20.11
CA GLY A 355 -12.80 34.31 -20.02
C GLY A 355 -11.64 34.03 -20.99
N GLU A 356 -11.02 35.10 -21.47
CA GLU A 356 -9.80 35.01 -22.29
C GLU A 356 -8.70 34.23 -21.55
N ILE A 357 -7.80 33.62 -22.32
CA ILE A 357 -6.65 32.88 -21.78
C ILE A 357 -5.51 33.88 -21.61
N SER A 358 -5.17 34.16 -20.35
CA SER A 358 -4.07 35.05 -19.98
C SER A 358 -2.69 34.45 -20.31
N GLU A 359 -1.63 35.27 -20.33
CA GLU A 359 -0.26 34.77 -20.57
C GLU A 359 0.23 33.87 -19.42
N GLU A 360 -0.20 34.13 -18.19
CA GLU A 360 0.13 33.33 -17.01
C GLU A 360 -0.48 31.91 -17.06
N GLU A 361 -1.51 31.73 -17.87
CA GLU A 361 -2.15 30.44 -18.11
C GLU A 361 -1.49 29.63 -19.23
N LYS A 362 -0.51 30.21 -19.95
CA LYS A 362 0.24 29.58 -21.06
C LYS A 362 1.60 29.08 -20.55
N PRO A 363 1.70 27.83 -20.08
CA PRO A 363 2.90 27.31 -19.42
C PRO A 363 4.12 27.14 -20.35
N TRP A 364 3.91 27.08 -21.67
CA TRP A 364 4.97 26.95 -22.66
C TRP A 364 4.53 27.50 -24.02
N ILE A 365 5.51 27.69 -24.90
CA ILE A 365 5.31 28.11 -26.29
C ILE A 365 4.79 26.93 -27.10
N LEU A 366 3.66 27.09 -27.79
CA LEU A 366 3.11 26.05 -28.65
C LEU A 366 3.83 25.97 -30.00
N PRO A 367 3.84 24.79 -30.66
CA PRO A 367 4.28 24.68 -32.03
C PRO A 367 3.47 25.54 -32.99
N SER A 368 4.05 25.82 -34.17
CA SER A 368 3.34 26.55 -35.23
C SER A 368 2.04 25.84 -35.61
N GLY A 369 0.96 26.60 -35.76
CA GLY A 369 -0.37 26.08 -36.14
C GLY A 369 -1.22 25.57 -34.98
N TRP A 370 -0.69 25.51 -33.76
CA TRP A 370 -1.45 25.15 -32.56
C TRP A 370 -2.09 26.38 -31.89
N MET A 371 -3.13 26.15 -31.10
CA MET A 371 -3.86 27.19 -30.36
C MET A 371 -4.11 26.76 -28.91
N TRP A 372 -4.05 27.70 -27.96
CA TRP A 372 -4.60 27.47 -26.62
C TRP A 372 -6.12 27.69 -26.65
N ILE A 373 -6.89 26.77 -26.05
CA ILE A 373 -8.35 26.87 -25.95
C ILE A 373 -8.84 26.59 -24.53
N ARG A 374 -10.05 27.05 -24.21
CA ARG A 374 -10.78 26.58 -23.03
C ARG A 374 -11.59 25.35 -23.41
N LEU A 375 -11.58 24.28 -22.61
CA LEU A 375 -12.26 23.03 -22.95
C LEU A 375 -13.77 23.23 -23.27
N GLY A 376 -14.44 24.15 -22.59
CA GLY A 376 -15.86 24.47 -22.86
C GLY A 376 -16.12 25.23 -24.17
N GLU A 377 -15.08 25.70 -24.88
CA GLU A 377 -15.22 26.26 -26.22
C GLU A 377 -15.50 25.17 -27.25
N VAL A 378 -14.92 23.98 -27.05
CA VAL A 378 -14.95 22.88 -28.01
C VAL A 378 -15.83 21.71 -27.58
N THR A 379 -16.38 21.76 -26.37
CA THR A 379 -17.20 20.70 -25.79
C THR A 379 -18.43 21.24 -25.07
N GLN A 380 -19.44 20.39 -24.93
CA GLN A 380 -20.54 20.54 -24.00
C GLN A 380 -20.32 19.64 -22.79
N PHE A 381 -20.43 20.20 -21.59
CA PHE A 381 -20.44 19.41 -20.36
C PHE A 381 -21.86 19.03 -19.93
N ILE A 382 -22.06 17.75 -19.59
CA ILE A 382 -23.32 17.21 -19.08
C ILE A 382 -23.03 16.62 -17.69
N SER A 383 -23.69 17.16 -16.66
CA SER A 383 -23.65 16.58 -15.31
C SER A 383 -24.57 15.38 -15.23
N GLY A 384 -24.20 14.34 -14.48
CA GLY A 384 -25.02 13.13 -14.36
C GLY A 384 -26.33 13.31 -13.61
N TYR A 385 -27.23 12.35 -13.81
CA TYR A 385 -28.55 12.31 -13.20
C TYR A 385 -28.52 11.72 -11.79
N ALA A 386 -29.33 12.28 -10.89
CA ALA A 386 -29.42 11.84 -9.50
C ALA A 386 -30.49 10.75 -9.34
N PHE A 387 -30.12 9.52 -9.74
CA PHE A 387 -31.00 8.36 -9.60
C PHE A 387 -31.32 8.06 -8.14
N LYS A 388 -32.59 7.77 -7.84
CA LYS A 388 -33.02 7.32 -6.51
C LYS A 388 -32.74 5.83 -6.37
N SER A 389 -32.17 5.42 -5.24
CA SER A 389 -31.78 4.02 -5.03
C SER A 389 -32.93 3.02 -5.12
N ASN A 390 -34.17 3.45 -4.87
CA ASN A 390 -35.37 2.63 -4.99
C ASN A 390 -35.86 2.45 -6.45
N THR A 391 -35.24 3.11 -7.42
CA THR A 391 -35.54 2.93 -8.86
C THR A 391 -34.65 1.88 -9.51
N TYR A 392 -33.66 1.36 -8.79
CA TYR A 392 -32.75 0.36 -9.30
C TYR A 392 -33.40 -1.01 -9.38
N ILE A 393 -33.11 -1.73 -10.46
CA ILE A 393 -33.56 -3.10 -10.72
C ILE A 393 -32.38 -4.02 -10.99
N GLU A 394 -32.60 -5.33 -10.85
CA GLU A 394 -31.51 -6.31 -10.96
C GLU A 394 -31.03 -6.54 -12.39
N LYS A 395 -31.90 -6.40 -13.40
CA LYS A 395 -31.57 -6.59 -14.82
C LYS A 395 -32.40 -5.69 -15.72
N SER A 396 -31.76 -5.08 -16.70
CA SER A 396 -32.36 -4.38 -17.85
C SER A 396 -31.25 -4.08 -18.87
N ASP A 397 -31.61 -3.66 -20.07
CA ASP A 397 -30.67 -3.16 -21.07
C ASP A 397 -30.15 -1.75 -20.72
N ASN A 398 -30.68 -1.10 -19.68
CA ASN A 398 -30.31 0.28 -19.29
C ASN A 398 -29.46 0.29 -18.02
N GLN A 399 -28.14 0.39 -18.19
CA GLN A 399 -27.17 0.38 -17.09
C GLN A 399 -26.78 1.79 -16.65
N VAL A 400 -26.65 1.98 -15.34
CA VAL A 400 -26.21 3.25 -14.74
C VAL A 400 -24.70 3.22 -14.46
N ILE A 401 -23.97 4.11 -15.12
CA ILE A 401 -22.52 4.29 -14.95
C ILE A 401 -22.25 5.20 -13.76
N ARG A 402 -21.63 4.65 -12.72
CA ARG A 402 -21.27 5.31 -11.47
C ARG A 402 -19.75 5.54 -11.38
N LEU A 403 -19.33 6.22 -10.32
CA LEU A 403 -17.92 6.55 -10.05
C LEU A 403 -16.97 5.34 -10.21
N GLY A 404 -17.35 4.17 -9.69
CA GLY A 404 -16.53 2.97 -9.72
C GLY A 404 -16.36 2.35 -11.11
N ASN A 405 -17.26 2.67 -12.05
CA ASN A 405 -17.29 2.08 -13.38
C ASN A 405 -16.27 2.74 -14.33
N VAL A 406 -15.84 3.97 -14.07
CA VAL A 406 -14.98 4.74 -14.99
C VAL A 406 -13.52 4.69 -14.52
N LYS A 407 -12.64 4.14 -15.35
CA LYS A 407 -11.18 4.12 -15.18
C LYS A 407 -10.49 4.68 -16.42
N ASN A 408 -9.21 5.05 -16.31
CA ASN A 408 -8.46 5.58 -17.45
C ASN A 408 -8.24 4.52 -18.55
N GLU A 409 -8.26 3.25 -18.17
CA GLU A 409 -7.99 2.09 -19.00
C GLU A 409 -9.25 1.52 -19.67
N GLY A 410 -10.45 1.85 -19.18
CA GLY A 410 -11.69 1.20 -19.62
C GLY A 410 -12.89 1.51 -18.74
N LEU A 411 -14.05 1.02 -19.19
CA LEU A 411 -15.25 0.91 -18.37
C LEU A 411 -15.32 -0.47 -17.73
N ILE A 412 -15.67 -0.48 -16.44
CA ILE A 412 -15.99 -1.69 -15.69
C ILE A 412 -17.51 -1.83 -15.71
N LEU A 413 -18.02 -2.70 -16.58
CA LEU A 413 -19.46 -2.86 -16.84
C LEU A 413 -20.06 -4.14 -16.23
N ASP A 414 -19.24 -5.03 -15.70
CA ASP A 414 -19.61 -6.37 -15.21
C ASP A 414 -19.48 -6.52 -13.67
N GLN A 415 -19.12 -5.44 -12.98
CA GLN A 415 -18.90 -5.42 -11.53
C GLN A 415 -19.86 -4.48 -10.82
N LYS A 416 -20.77 -5.06 -10.01
CA LYS A 416 -21.77 -4.34 -9.20
C LYS A 416 -22.69 -3.47 -10.06
N ASP A 417 -23.19 -4.07 -11.12
CA ASP A 417 -24.04 -3.42 -12.11
C ASP A 417 -25.32 -2.93 -11.46
N ILE A 418 -25.77 -1.77 -11.91
CA ILE A 418 -27.04 -1.19 -11.49
C ILE A 418 -27.80 -0.82 -12.75
N TYR A 419 -29.04 -1.27 -12.80
CA TYR A 419 -29.93 -1.05 -13.92
C TYR A 419 -31.13 -0.19 -13.52
N ILE A 420 -31.75 0.44 -14.52
CA ILE A 420 -32.99 1.20 -14.38
C ILE A 420 -34.05 0.65 -15.35
N PRO A 421 -35.35 0.73 -15.01
CA PRO A 421 -36.41 0.33 -15.93
C PRO A 421 -36.52 1.31 -17.11
N ASP A 422 -37.13 0.85 -18.22
CA ASP A 422 -37.31 1.65 -19.44
C ASP A 422 -38.03 2.98 -19.17
N THR A 423 -38.99 3.00 -18.25
CA THR A 423 -39.70 4.23 -17.86
C THR A 423 -38.76 5.32 -17.33
N ILE A 424 -37.79 4.94 -16.49
CA ILE A 424 -36.79 5.87 -15.96
C ILE A 424 -35.75 6.21 -17.04
N ALA A 425 -35.38 5.24 -17.87
CA ALA A 425 -34.47 5.45 -19.00
C ALA A 425 -35.00 6.51 -19.99
N ASP A 426 -36.30 6.45 -20.31
CA ASP A 426 -37.00 7.41 -21.17
C ASP A 426 -37.03 8.83 -20.55
N GLU A 427 -37.27 8.92 -19.23
CA GLU A 427 -37.21 10.18 -18.49
C GLU A 427 -35.80 10.80 -18.52
N CYS A 428 -34.76 9.97 -18.45
CA CYS A 428 -33.36 10.40 -18.41
C CYS A 428 -32.62 10.24 -19.74
N LYS A 429 -33.30 10.18 -20.89
CA LYS A 429 -32.68 9.99 -22.22
C LYS A 429 -31.56 10.98 -22.56
N ASN A 430 -31.61 12.20 -22.02
CA ASN A 430 -30.59 13.23 -22.23
C ASN A 430 -29.26 12.91 -21.52
N TYR A 431 -29.25 11.94 -20.60
CA TYR A 431 -28.08 11.45 -19.87
C TYR A 431 -27.57 10.12 -20.44
N MET A 432 -28.11 9.69 -21.59
CA MET A 432 -27.62 8.52 -22.31
C MET A 432 -26.25 8.81 -22.91
N ILE A 433 -25.33 7.90 -22.64
CA ILE A 433 -23.95 7.93 -23.09
C ILE A 433 -23.88 7.36 -24.51
N THR A 434 -23.10 7.99 -25.37
CA THR A 434 -22.96 7.64 -26.79
C THR A 434 -21.49 7.49 -27.18
N ASN A 435 -21.25 6.90 -28.37
CA ASN A 435 -19.89 6.74 -28.90
C ASN A 435 -19.18 8.11 -28.97
N ASN A 436 -17.90 8.13 -28.63
CA ASN A 436 -17.02 9.32 -28.59
C ASN A 436 -17.30 10.33 -27.47
N ASP A 437 -18.28 10.08 -26.58
CA ASP A 437 -18.38 10.82 -25.33
C ASP A 437 -17.16 10.53 -24.44
N ILE A 438 -16.70 11.54 -23.70
CA ILE A 438 -15.64 11.38 -22.71
C ILE A 438 -16.26 11.43 -21.32
N LEU A 439 -16.21 10.33 -20.60
CA LEU A 439 -16.65 10.26 -19.21
C LEU A 439 -15.57 10.80 -18.28
N VAL A 440 -15.96 11.48 -17.20
CA VAL A 440 -15.03 12.01 -16.20
C VAL A 440 -15.55 11.80 -14.78
N THR A 441 -14.72 11.24 -13.89
CA THR A 441 -15.10 11.09 -12.47
C THR A 441 -14.90 12.40 -11.70
N MET A 442 -15.92 12.87 -10.98
CA MET A 442 -15.91 14.21 -10.38
C MET A 442 -15.79 14.24 -8.86
N THR A 443 -15.81 13.08 -8.20
CA THR A 443 -15.72 12.97 -6.74
C THR A 443 -14.72 11.88 -6.37
N GLY A 444 -13.92 12.11 -5.33
CA GLY A 444 -13.07 11.09 -4.73
C GLY A 444 -12.58 11.48 -3.34
N THR A 445 -11.43 10.95 -2.94
CA THR A 445 -10.82 11.28 -1.65
C THR A 445 -10.02 12.58 -1.78
N ARG A 446 -10.33 13.55 -0.91
CA ARG A 446 -9.68 14.87 -0.90
C ARG A 446 -8.15 14.72 -0.84
N ASN A 447 -7.42 15.46 -1.68
CA ASN A 447 -5.95 15.46 -1.74
C ASN A 447 -5.29 14.11 -2.11
N LYS A 448 -6.04 13.12 -2.63
CA LYS A 448 -5.47 11.81 -3.03
C LYS A 448 -5.31 11.63 -4.54
N ARG A 449 -5.96 12.48 -5.36
CA ARG A 449 -6.01 12.35 -6.83
C ARG A 449 -6.42 10.94 -7.30
N ASP A 450 -7.36 10.33 -6.58
CA ASP A 450 -7.92 8.99 -6.85
C ASP A 450 -9.20 9.04 -7.70
N TYR A 451 -9.42 10.17 -8.38
CA TYR A 451 -10.54 10.44 -9.28
C TYR A 451 -10.09 11.41 -10.37
N PHE A 452 -11.02 11.99 -11.15
CA PHE A 452 -10.73 12.63 -12.44
C PHE A 452 -10.17 11.64 -13.48
N PHE A 453 -10.62 10.38 -13.39
CA PHE A 453 -10.41 9.41 -14.46
C PHE A 453 -11.22 9.81 -15.67
N THR A 454 -10.60 9.76 -16.84
CA THR A 454 -11.26 10.08 -18.11
C THR A 454 -11.21 8.89 -19.06
N TYR A 455 -12.32 8.66 -19.75
CA TYR A 455 -12.43 7.57 -20.71
C TYR A 455 -13.28 7.97 -21.90
N LYS A 456 -12.75 7.75 -23.11
CA LYS A 456 -13.49 7.93 -24.36
C LYS A 456 -14.27 6.66 -24.63
N VAL A 457 -15.60 6.78 -24.63
CA VAL A 457 -16.51 5.67 -24.93
C VAL A 457 -16.33 5.24 -26.38
N CYS A 458 -16.19 3.94 -26.60
CA CYS A 458 -16.07 3.31 -27.91
C CYS A 458 -17.33 2.50 -28.23
N GLU A 459 -17.52 2.13 -29.49
CA GLU A 459 -18.69 1.33 -29.92
C GLU A 459 -18.79 0.00 -29.18
N ASN A 460 -17.66 -0.65 -28.90
CA ASN A 460 -17.59 -1.90 -28.14
C ASN A 460 -18.13 -1.78 -26.72
N ASP A 461 -18.10 -0.59 -26.11
CA ASP A 461 -18.64 -0.38 -24.76
C ASP A 461 -20.18 -0.32 -24.77
N LEU A 462 -20.79 -0.17 -25.95
CA LEU A 462 -22.22 0.09 -26.15
C LEU A 462 -22.95 -1.08 -26.80
N THR A 463 -22.28 -2.22 -27.02
CA THR A 463 -22.85 -3.35 -27.78
C THR A 463 -23.90 -4.13 -27.01
N GLU A 464 -23.73 -4.26 -25.70
CA GLU A 464 -24.60 -5.10 -24.87
C GLU A 464 -25.70 -4.31 -24.17
N GLN A 465 -25.44 -3.05 -23.83
CA GLN A 465 -26.30 -2.26 -22.95
C GLN A 465 -26.28 -0.77 -23.34
N LYS A 466 -27.41 -0.09 -23.08
CA LYS A 466 -27.50 1.36 -23.08
C LYS A 466 -26.97 1.90 -21.76
N LEU A 467 -26.06 2.85 -21.82
CA LEU A 467 -25.38 3.37 -20.64
C LEU A 467 -25.92 4.76 -20.25
N PHE A 468 -26.16 4.98 -18.96
CA PHE A 468 -26.74 6.22 -18.41
C PHE A 468 -25.87 6.83 -17.32
N LEU A 469 -25.72 8.16 -17.35
CA LEU A 469 -24.77 8.90 -16.52
C LEU A 469 -25.28 9.19 -15.10
N ASN A 470 -24.59 8.67 -14.06
CA ASN A 470 -24.89 9.00 -12.66
C ASN A 470 -24.32 10.36 -12.23
N GLN A 471 -24.96 11.04 -11.27
CA GLN A 471 -24.58 12.35 -10.69
C GLN A 471 -23.12 12.54 -10.25
N ARG A 472 -22.33 11.47 -10.05
CA ARG A 472 -20.90 11.54 -9.67
C ARG A 472 -19.94 11.39 -10.85
N VAL A 473 -20.49 11.19 -12.05
CA VAL A 473 -19.77 11.08 -13.31
C VAL A 473 -20.27 12.22 -14.22
N GLY A 474 -19.33 12.95 -14.80
CA GLY A 474 -19.58 13.94 -15.83
C GLY A 474 -19.38 13.36 -17.22
N LEU A 475 -19.97 14.01 -18.22
CA LEU A 475 -19.82 13.66 -19.62
C LEU A 475 -19.40 14.92 -20.39
N ILE A 476 -18.30 14.80 -21.13
CA ILE A 476 -17.77 15.82 -22.03
C ILE A 476 -18.09 15.36 -23.44
N ARG A 477 -18.98 16.09 -24.13
CA ARG A 477 -19.42 15.80 -25.49
C ARG A 477 -18.81 16.81 -26.45
N ASN A 478 -18.02 16.33 -27.41
CA ASN A 478 -17.37 17.20 -28.37
C ASN A 478 -18.36 17.67 -29.44
N TYR A 479 -18.25 18.95 -29.85
CA TYR A 479 -19.02 19.44 -30.99
C TYR A 479 -18.58 18.80 -32.30
N ILE A 480 -17.28 18.44 -32.40
CA ILE A 480 -16.69 17.70 -33.51
C ILE A 480 -16.00 16.45 -32.94
N VAL A 481 -16.52 15.27 -33.27
CA VAL A 481 -16.14 13.99 -32.66
C VAL A 481 -14.70 13.56 -32.95
N GLN A 482 -14.09 14.04 -34.03
CA GLN A 482 -12.72 13.67 -34.43
C GLN A 482 -11.65 14.12 -33.41
N GLN A 483 -12.01 14.96 -32.44
CA GLN A 483 -11.11 15.42 -31.36
C GLN A 483 -11.15 14.53 -30.12
N SER A 484 -12.07 13.57 -30.05
CA SER A 484 -12.37 12.83 -28.81
C SER A 484 -11.17 12.06 -28.25
N GLU A 485 -10.40 11.37 -29.08
CA GLU A 485 -9.20 10.68 -28.63
C GLU A 485 -8.15 11.65 -28.08
N PHE A 486 -7.85 12.74 -28.81
CA PHE A 486 -6.82 13.70 -28.41
C PHE A 486 -7.20 14.45 -27.13
N LEU A 487 -8.47 14.87 -26.98
CA LEU A 487 -8.94 15.52 -25.75
C LEU A 487 -8.89 14.56 -24.56
N ASN A 488 -9.25 13.29 -24.75
CA ASN A 488 -9.12 12.28 -23.69
C ASN A 488 -7.66 12.03 -23.28
N ILE A 489 -6.72 12.04 -24.23
CA ILE A 489 -5.27 11.99 -23.94
C ILE A 489 -4.85 13.23 -23.15
N SER A 490 -5.28 14.42 -23.58
CA SER A 490 -4.91 15.69 -22.96
C SER A 490 -5.35 15.78 -21.50
N LEU A 491 -6.59 15.34 -21.21
CA LEU A 491 -7.16 15.32 -19.86
C LEU A 491 -6.38 14.42 -18.87
N LYS A 492 -5.63 13.44 -19.38
CA LYS A 492 -4.80 12.53 -18.57
C LYS A 492 -3.38 13.06 -18.32
N SER A 493 -2.96 14.13 -18.99
CA SER A 493 -1.63 14.70 -18.83
C SER A 493 -1.43 15.29 -17.43
N ASN A 494 -0.20 15.24 -16.91
CA ASN A 494 0.13 15.83 -15.60
C ASN A 494 -0.14 17.34 -15.55
N TYR A 495 0.04 18.04 -16.67
CA TYR A 495 -0.32 19.45 -16.79
C TYR A 495 -1.81 19.69 -16.44
N ILE A 496 -2.72 18.96 -17.09
CA ILE A 496 -4.17 19.12 -16.85
C ILE A 496 -4.55 18.61 -15.46
N LEU A 497 -3.99 17.49 -15.02
CA LEU A 497 -4.25 16.96 -13.67
C LEU A 497 -3.81 17.95 -12.58
N ASN A 498 -2.66 18.62 -12.73
CA ASN A 498 -2.24 19.63 -11.76
C ASN A 498 -3.23 20.80 -11.70
N ARG A 499 -3.61 21.36 -12.85
CA ARG A 499 -4.56 22.47 -12.95
C ARG A 499 -5.94 22.12 -12.37
N ILE A 500 -6.47 20.94 -12.69
CA ILE A 500 -7.81 20.58 -12.20
C ILE A 500 -7.83 20.35 -10.69
N PHE A 501 -6.79 19.71 -10.13
CA PHE A 501 -6.73 19.46 -8.70
C PHE A 501 -6.39 20.71 -7.86
N GLU A 502 -5.81 21.76 -8.46
CA GLU A 502 -5.72 23.08 -7.82
C GLU A 502 -7.10 23.68 -7.53
N SER A 503 -8.10 23.38 -8.37
CA SER A 503 -9.48 23.82 -8.23
C SER A 503 -10.35 22.91 -7.35
N GLU A 504 -9.76 21.86 -6.77
CA GLU A 504 -10.50 20.87 -5.97
C GLU A 504 -11.16 21.51 -4.74
N THR A 505 -12.44 21.19 -4.53
CA THR A 505 -13.24 21.65 -3.39
C THR A 505 -13.76 20.47 -2.56
N GLY A 506 -14.47 20.72 -1.46
CA GLY A 506 -15.16 19.68 -0.69
C GLY A 506 -14.79 19.66 0.80
N THR A 507 -15.02 18.52 1.46
CA THR A 507 -14.78 18.32 2.90
C THR A 507 -13.43 17.65 3.14
N ALA A 508 -13.06 17.44 4.43
CA ALA A 508 -11.81 16.78 4.79
C ALA A 508 -11.64 15.38 4.18
N ASN A 509 -12.75 14.66 3.94
CA ASN A 509 -12.73 13.27 3.45
C ASN A 509 -13.23 13.11 2.01
N GLN A 510 -13.80 14.16 1.39
CA GLN A 510 -14.38 14.08 0.06
C GLN A 510 -14.01 15.29 -0.79
N GLY A 511 -13.26 15.05 -1.87
CA GLY A 511 -12.92 16.02 -2.89
C GLY A 511 -13.95 16.04 -4.02
N ASN A 512 -14.18 17.21 -4.62
CA ASN A 512 -15.04 17.38 -5.79
C ASN A 512 -14.41 18.34 -6.79
N ILE A 513 -14.50 17.99 -8.08
CA ILE A 513 -14.21 18.89 -9.20
C ILE A 513 -15.52 19.47 -9.73
N GLY A 514 -15.60 20.80 -9.85
CA GLY A 514 -16.78 21.50 -10.35
C GLY A 514 -16.80 21.63 -11.87
N VAL A 515 -18.02 21.74 -12.44
CA VAL A 515 -18.23 21.93 -13.89
C VAL A 515 -17.49 23.16 -14.43
N LYS A 516 -17.52 24.27 -13.68
CA LYS A 516 -16.82 25.51 -14.05
C LYS A 516 -15.33 25.25 -14.27
N ALA A 517 -14.68 24.55 -13.34
CA ALA A 517 -13.26 24.25 -13.43
C ALA A 517 -12.92 23.38 -14.66
N ILE A 518 -13.78 22.42 -15.00
CA ILE A 518 -13.61 21.58 -16.20
C ILE A 518 -13.72 22.43 -17.47
N ASN A 519 -14.77 23.25 -17.59
CA ASN A 519 -14.97 24.11 -18.76
C ASN A 519 -13.85 25.15 -18.95
N GLU A 520 -13.25 25.61 -17.84
CA GLU A 520 -12.17 26.59 -17.84
C GLU A 520 -10.78 25.99 -18.04
N LEU A 521 -10.64 24.66 -18.14
CA LEU A 521 -9.35 24.02 -18.42
C LEU A 521 -8.74 24.56 -19.72
N VAL A 522 -7.49 25.01 -19.62
CA VAL A 522 -6.71 25.50 -20.75
C VAL A 522 -5.99 24.33 -21.41
N ILE A 523 -6.36 24.02 -22.64
CA ILE A 523 -5.89 22.84 -23.40
C ILE A 523 -5.14 23.31 -24.66
N PRO A 524 -3.98 22.71 -24.98
CA PRO A 524 -3.33 22.96 -26.25
C PRO A 524 -4.04 22.19 -27.37
N MET A 525 -4.40 22.87 -28.45
CA MET A 525 -5.14 22.32 -29.58
C MET A 525 -4.26 22.29 -30.84
N PRO A 526 -3.87 21.11 -31.34
CA PRO A 526 -3.15 20.95 -32.61
C PRO A 526 -4.09 21.03 -33.83
N PRO A 527 -3.52 21.17 -35.04
CA PRO A 527 -4.16 20.77 -36.29
C PRO A 527 -4.81 19.38 -36.22
N LEU A 528 -5.96 19.19 -36.88
CA LEU A 528 -6.72 17.93 -36.77
C LEU A 528 -5.92 16.71 -37.27
N GLU A 529 -5.15 16.85 -38.35
CA GLU A 529 -4.30 15.77 -38.86
C GLU A 529 -3.14 15.45 -37.91
N GLU A 530 -2.60 16.47 -37.22
CA GLU A 530 -1.58 16.26 -36.19
C GLU A 530 -2.16 15.55 -34.95
N GLN A 531 -3.39 15.87 -34.55
CA GLN A 531 -4.09 15.14 -33.47
C GLN A 531 -4.13 13.63 -33.77
N LYS A 532 -4.48 13.24 -35.00
CA LYS A 532 -4.51 11.82 -35.42
C LYS A 532 -3.13 11.17 -35.34
N ARG A 533 -2.07 11.88 -35.75
CA ARG A 533 -0.68 11.39 -35.65
C ARG A 533 -0.27 11.22 -34.19
N ILE A 534 -0.58 12.18 -33.32
CA ILE A 534 -0.31 12.12 -31.88
C ILE A 534 -1.03 10.92 -31.24
N VAL A 535 -2.34 10.78 -31.48
CA VAL A 535 -3.15 9.67 -30.93
C VAL A 535 -2.54 8.32 -31.30
N LYS A 536 -2.25 8.10 -32.58
CA LYS A 536 -1.62 6.86 -33.06
C LYS A 536 -0.28 6.57 -32.36
N LYS A 537 0.55 7.60 -32.15
CA LYS A 537 1.85 7.46 -31.49
C LYS A 537 1.70 7.16 -29.99
N VAL A 538 0.82 7.88 -29.29
CA VAL A 538 0.51 7.64 -27.88
C VAL A 538 0.00 6.21 -27.69
N ASP A 539 -0.97 5.76 -28.48
CA ASP A 539 -1.54 4.41 -28.37
C ASP A 539 -0.46 3.32 -28.52
N SER A 540 0.44 3.49 -29.51
CA SER A 540 1.56 2.58 -29.72
C SER A 540 2.49 2.52 -28.50
N LEU A 541 2.85 3.67 -27.91
CA LEU A 541 3.77 3.74 -26.78
C LEU A 541 3.12 3.25 -25.47
N ILE A 542 1.85 3.58 -25.24
CA ILE A 542 1.09 3.10 -24.08
C ILE A 542 0.89 1.59 -24.14
N LYS A 543 0.67 1.02 -25.34
CA LYS A 543 0.62 -0.45 -25.51
C LYS A 543 1.93 -1.11 -25.07
N LEU A 544 3.09 -0.57 -25.49
CA LEU A 544 4.39 -1.07 -25.06
C LEU A 544 4.57 -0.94 -23.54
N CYS A 545 4.13 0.17 -22.94
CA CYS A 545 4.13 0.33 -21.48
C CYS A 545 3.28 -0.75 -20.78
N ASN A 546 2.09 -1.06 -21.30
CA ASN A 546 1.22 -2.10 -20.74
C ASN A 546 1.85 -3.50 -20.85
N GLU A 547 2.56 -3.78 -21.95
CA GLU A 547 3.32 -5.04 -22.09
C GLU A 547 4.48 -5.14 -21.10
N LEU A 548 5.17 -4.02 -20.83
CA LEU A 548 6.21 -3.95 -19.80
C LEU A 548 5.65 -4.20 -18.40
N GLU A 549 4.52 -3.58 -18.04
CA GLU A 549 3.81 -3.83 -16.77
C GLU A 549 3.51 -5.32 -16.57
N LYS A 550 2.94 -5.98 -17.59
CA LYS A 550 2.64 -7.42 -17.54
C LYS A 550 3.90 -8.28 -17.36
N LYS A 551 5.01 -7.91 -18.00
CA LYS A 551 6.31 -8.62 -17.83
C LYS A 551 6.85 -8.45 -16.40
N ILE A 552 6.78 -7.24 -15.85
CA ILE A 552 7.20 -6.94 -14.48
C ILE A 552 6.37 -7.74 -13.48
N GLU A 553 5.04 -7.78 -13.66
CA GLU A 553 4.14 -8.54 -12.78
C GLU A 553 4.42 -10.04 -12.80
N LYS A 554 4.63 -10.64 -14.00
CA LYS A 554 5.05 -12.04 -14.11
C LYS A 554 6.38 -12.32 -13.38
N GLN A 555 7.32 -11.39 -13.45
CA GLN A 555 8.61 -11.53 -12.76
C GLN A 555 8.43 -11.45 -11.23
N LYS A 556 7.56 -10.57 -10.74
CA LYS A 556 7.20 -10.49 -9.31
C LYS A 556 6.67 -11.83 -8.81
N ASP A 557 5.70 -12.38 -9.54
CA ASP A 557 5.06 -13.65 -9.20
C ASP A 557 6.05 -14.81 -9.24
N TYR A 558 6.90 -14.89 -10.27
CA TYR A 558 7.96 -15.90 -10.35
C TYR A 558 8.91 -15.82 -9.16
N SER A 559 9.37 -14.62 -8.82
CA SER A 559 10.28 -14.42 -7.69
C SER A 559 9.63 -14.78 -6.35
N ASN A 560 8.34 -14.48 -6.16
CA ASN A 560 7.59 -14.89 -4.97
C ASN A 560 7.51 -16.42 -4.86
N ARG A 561 7.14 -17.11 -5.95
CA ARG A 561 7.08 -18.58 -5.97
C ARG A 561 8.44 -19.23 -5.73
N LEU A 562 9.49 -18.67 -6.32
CA LEU A 562 10.86 -19.13 -6.11
C LEU A 562 11.29 -18.94 -4.64
N MET A 563 10.95 -17.80 -4.04
CA MET A 563 11.18 -17.55 -2.62
C MET A 563 10.49 -18.60 -1.74
N GLU A 564 9.20 -18.84 -1.96
CA GLU A 564 8.45 -19.85 -1.20
C GLU A 564 9.05 -21.25 -1.37
N SER A 565 9.45 -21.63 -2.58
CA SER A 565 10.06 -22.92 -2.86
C SER A 565 11.42 -23.07 -2.18
N ILE A 566 12.27 -22.04 -2.21
CA ILE A 566 13.60 -22.07 -1.57
C ILE A 566 13.47 -22.10 -0.05
N LEU A 567 12.52 -21.35 0.53
CA LEU A 567 12.26 -21.40 1.96
C LEU A 567 11.69 -22.77 2.39
N LYS A 568 10.92 -23.45 1.54
CA LYS A 568 10.42 -24.81 1.80
C LYS A 568 11.46 -25.91 1.62
N SER A 569 12.45 -25.72 0.75
CA SER A 569 13.45 -26.74 0.42
C SER A 569 14.74 -26.58 1.21
N SER A 570 15.04 -25.39 1.71
CA SER A 570 16.22 -25.13 2.52
C SER A 570 16.05 -25.53 3.99
N PHE A 571 14.83 -25.87 4.43
CA PHE A 571 14.40 -25.96 5.84
C PHE A 571 13.22 -26.93 6.03
#